data_AF-A0A3M7F586-F1
#
_entry.id   AF-A0A3M7F586-F1
#
_cell.length_a   1.000
_cell.length_b   1.000
_cell.length_c   1.000
_cell.angle_alpha   90.00
_cell.angle_beta   90.00
_cell.angle_gamma   90.00
#
_symmetry.space_group_name_H-M   'P 1'
#
loop_
_entity.id
_entity.type
_entity.pdbx_description
1 polymer ?
#
loop_
_entity_poly.entity_id
_entity_poly.type
_entity_poly.pdbx_seq_one_letter_code
_entity_poly.pdbx_strand_id
1 'polypeptide(L)'
;MERHDSGVEHKDAAPCDHYKNWPNAAGFNATEIAGDTRHPIRLGLKGHIPAYAAGVLFRTGPGAWKISRAGDINDEFKISHWQVDELLEQARNEGRLDILSFGQKRDPCDTFYKKLKSAFVPATPQPHAAVAVRPTLPSEEAKARASREHGGRLLTLTTDNATTKQFDFDTLQPIGVAQQDTLHPSLIGPMSGAHASHDQVTGETFNYNLAFGRIPAYRVFRTRPDGTTDILAEISGNGVKPAYLHSLALTPNFVILCVWPAFFKSKGIDILWHRNLLDAMEFDPRARTKWYVVDRHHNRGVVKTFESPSFFCFHTTNGWEERADDCGNVDLTCELVEFPNMDILHRFYYTNLVSDQPHIEATHKRHPHVKCSLVRYKLEGIPLQASAKRTKFSATAKKTMAISAGDLPQFNHDFVFKPHRFVYSVLDRGKSSFHDGLAKTDTATGEILVWETLHHTPGEPVFISKPESQGEDEGVIISVVLDGDSGQSYLLCLDARSFTEIGRAEVGTPVGFGFHGTHFPTKVGEARP
;
A
#
# COMPACT_ATOMS: atom_id res chain seq x y z
N MET A 1 57.90 -20.03 23.55
CA MET A 1 57.94 -18.73 22.85
C MET A 1 56.65 -18.66 22.06
N GLU A 2 55.67 -18.02 22.68
CA GLU A 2 54.25 -18.02 22.33
C GLU A 2 53.99 -17.19 21.06
N ARG A 3 53.05 -17.65 20.23
CA ARG A 3 52.52 -16.86 19.12
C ARG A 3 51.40 -15.99 19.69
N HIS A 4 51.60 -14.68 19.60
CA HIS A 4 50.59 -13.68 19.91
C HIS A 4 49.39 -13.83 18.98
N ASP A 5 48.25 -14.10 19.59
CA ASP A 5 46.92 -14.00 19.00
C ASP A 5 46.51 -12.52 19.04
N SER A 6 46.45 -11.86 17.88
CA SER A 6 45.95 -10.49 17.79
C SER A 6 44.44 -10.54 17.60
N GLY A 7 43.72 -10.59 18.72
CA GLY A 7 42.27 -10.48 18.76
C GLY A 7 41.81 -9.21 18.07
N VAL A 8 41.03 -9.37 17.00
CA VAL A 8 40.19 -8.31 16.46
C VAL A 8 38.99 -8.25 17.40
N GLU A 9 38.99 -7.31 18.32
CA GLU A 9 37.80 -6.95 19.07
C GLU A 9 36.71 -6.53 18.08
N HIS A 10 35.65 -7.32 17.98
CA HIS A 10 34.37 -6.82 17.50
C HIS A 10 33.95 -5.71 18.46
N LYS A 11 34.11 -4.45 18.05
CA LYS A 11 33.46 -3.33 18.72
C LYS A 11 31.97 -3.62 18.68
N ASP A 12 31.40 -3.96 19.84
CA ASP A 12 29.98 -3.91 20.09
C ASP A 12 29.46 -2.58 19.53
N ALA A 13 28.54 -2.66 18.55
CA ALA A 13 27.80 -1.49 18.11
C ALA A 13 27.17 -0.89 19.37
N ALA A 14 27.43 0.39 19.64
CA ALA A 14 26.80 1.09 20.75
C ALA A 14 25.29 0.78 20.75
N PRO A 15 24.67 0.46 21.91
CA PRO A 15 23.26 0.14 21.97
C PRO A 15 22.50 1.28 21.30
N CYS A 16 21.84 1.00 20.18
CA CYS A 16 21.00 1.98 19.52
C CYS A 16 19.82 2.19 20.47
N ASP A 17 19.69 3.39 21.05
CA ASP A 17 18.56 3.75 21.90
C ASP A 17 17.30 3.73 21.04
N HIS A 18 16.68 2.54 20.95
CA HIS A 18 15.43 2.37 20.23
C HIS A 18 14.36 3.22 20.90
N TYR A 19 13.53 3.88 20.10
CA TYR A 19 12.45 4.72 20.61
C TYR A 19 11.59 3.96 21.63
N LYS A 20 11.56 4.47 22.87
CA LYS A 20 10.88 3.87 24.02
C LYS A 20 11.30 2.43 24.34
N ASN A 21 12.56 2.07 24.07
CA ASN A 21 13.11 0.73 24.22
C ASN A 21 12.32 -0.33 23.43
N TRP A 22 11.79 0.04 22.25
CA TRP A 22 11.05 -0.89 21.38
C TRP A 22 11.90 -1.30 20.16
N PRO A 23 12.63 -2.44 20.23
CA PRO A 23 13.52 -2.88 19.16
C PRO A 23 12.74 -3.43 17.96
N ASN A 24 12.54 -2.63 16.92
CA ASN A 24 11.90 -3.08 15.68
C ASN A 24 12.77 -2.90 14.43
N ALA A 25 14.01 -2.45 14.57
CA ALA A 25 14.91 -2.19 13.44
C ALA A 25 15.17 -3.45 12.58
N ALA A 26 15.15 -4.64 13.17
CA ALA A 26 15.35 -5.91 12.46
C ALA A 26 14.30 -6.15 11.36
N GLY A 27 13.06 -5.68 11.55
CA GLY A 27 12.01 -5.80 10.53
C GLY A 27 12.19 -4.88 9.33
N PHE A 28 13.06 -3.88 9.40
CA PHE A 28 13.46 -3.06 8.25
C PHE A 28 14.79 -3.52 7.62
N ASN A 29 15.44 -4.51 8.24
CA ASN A 29 16.75 -5.06 7.88
C ASN A 29 16.74 -6.57 7.66
N ALA A 30 15.57 -7.15 7.47
CA ALA A 30 15.39 -8.59 7.45
C ALA A 30 16.29 -9.29 6.41
N THR A 31 16.41 -8.76 5.19
CA THR A 31 17.27 -9.34 4.14
C THR A 31 18.76 -9.19 4.47
N GLU A 32 19.18 -8.13 5.15
CA GLU A 32 20.58 -7.98 5.59
C GLU A 32 20.93 -9.00 6.69
N ILE A 33 19.98 -9.27 7.60
CA ILE A 33 20.17 -10.17 8.74
C ILE A 33 20.03 -11.65 8.34
N ALA A 34 18.97 -11.98 7.59
CA ALA A 34 18.56 -13.35 7.29
C ALA A 34 19.05 -13.83 5.91
N GLY A 35 19.43 -12.91 5.02
CA GLY A 35 19.56 -13.21 3.59
C GLY A 35 18.23 -13.54 2.94
N ASP A 36 18.25 -13.76 1.62
CA ASP A 36 17.08 -14.20 0.89
C ASP A 36 16.99 -15.73 0.83
N THR A 37 15.81 -16.27 1.13
CA THR A 37 15.54 -17.70 1.00
C THR A 37 14.67 -17.99 -0.23
N ARG A 38 15.15 -18.89 -1.10
CA ARG A 38 14.47 -19.29 -2.34
C ARG A 38 13.75 -20.64 -2.26
N HIS A 39 13.82 -21.31 -1.13
CA HIS A 39 13.20 -22.61 -0.90
C HIS A 39 12.28 -22.55 0.32
N PRO A 40 11.09 -23.21 0.29
CA PRO A 40 10.19 -23.21 1.43
C PRO A 40 10.87 -23.72 2.71
N ILE A 41 10.73 -22.98 3.80
CA ILE A 41 11.17 -23.41 5.13
C ILE A 41 9.98 -23.96 5.89
N ARG A 42 10.14 -25.13 6.52
CA ARG A 42 9.13 -25.69 7.40
C ARG A 42 9.15 -24.96 8.74
N LEU A 43 8.03 -24.35 9.11
CA LEU A 43 7.91 -23.57 10.34
C LEU A 43 7.45 -24.43 11.52
N GLY A 44 7.93 -24.09 12.73
CA GLY A 44 7.49 -24.73 13.97
C GLY A 44 6.14 -24.17 14.41
N LEU A 45 5.15 -25.03 14.61
CA LEU A 45 3.80 -24.62 15.03
C LEU A 45 3.65 -24.67 16.55
N LYS A 46 3.09 -23.60 17.14
CA LYS A 46 2.57 -23.58 18.52
C LYS A 46 1.07 -23.29 18.48
N GLY A 47 0.31 -23.98 19.33
CA GLY A 47 -1.16 -23.86 19.33
C GLY A 47 -1.78 -24.50 18.09
N HIS A 48 -2.83 -23.86 17.55
CA HIS A 48 -3.63 -24.38 16.45
C HIS A 48 -3.88 -23.29 15.39
N ILE A 49 -3.52 -23.58 14.14
CA ILE A 49 -3.97 -22.83 12.96
C ILE A 49 -5.02 -23.70 12.26
N PRO A 50 -6.26 -23.22 12.06
CA PRO A 50 -7.32 -24.03 11.45
C PRO A 50 -6.98 -24.46 10.03
N ALA A 51 -7.33 -25.70 9.68
CA ALA A 51 -7.04 -26.25 8.35
C ALA A 51 -7.69 -25.46 7.20
N TYR A 52 -8.81 -24.79 7.44
CA TYR A 52 -9.46 -23.95 6.43
C TYR A 52 -8.67 -22.68 6.10
N ALA A 53 -7.72 -22.28 6.95
CA ALA A 53 -6.80 -21.17 6.66
C ALA A 53 -5.68 -21.56 5.69
N ALA A 54 -5.58 -22.85 5.32
CA ALA A 54 -4.57 -23.35 4.40
C ALA A 54 -4.63 -22.61 3.05
N GLY A 55 -3.49 -22.08 2.63
CA GLY A 55 -3.35 -21.31 1.41
C GLY A 55 -1.95 -20.70 1.31
N VAL A 56 -1.79 -19.76 0.39
CA VAL A 56 -0.54 -19.01 0.21
C VAL A 56 -0.79 -17.55 0.56
N LEU A 57 -0.07 -17.04 1.56
CA LEU A 57 -0.08 -15.62 1.91
C LEU A 57 1.13 -14.94 1.28
N PHE A 58 0.90 -14.04 0.33
CA PHE A 58 1.94 -13.15 -0.17
C PHE A 58 1.93 -11.86 0.64
N ARG A 59 3.12 -11.36 1.00
CA ARG A 59 3.30 -10.03 1.60
C ARG A 59 4.45 -9.30 0.91
N THR A 60 4.31 -8.00 0.77
CA THR A 60 5.30 -7.12 0.15
C THR A 60 5.81 -6.10 1.16
N GLY A 61 7.12 -5.92 1.24
CA GLY A 61 7.76 -4.96 2.15
C GLY A 61 9.21 -4.67 1.79
N PRO A 62 9.82 -3.62 2.37
CA PRO A 62 11.25 -3.38 2.25
C PRO A 62 12.07 -4.51 2.90
N GLY A 63 13.05 -5.05 2.17
CA GLY A 63 13.90 -6.16 2.62
C GLY A 63 15.23 -5.74 3.28
N ALA A 64 15.97 -4.80 2.67
CA ALA A 64 17.21 -4.25 3.22
C ALA A 64 17.37 -2.78 2.82
N TRP A 65 18.06 -1.99 3.64
CA TRP A 65 18.36 -0.58 3.33
C TRP A 65 19.86 -0.27 3.19
N LYS A 66 20.78 -1.15 3.60
CA LYS A 66 22.23 -0.98 3.42
C LYS A 66 22.79 -1.91 2.33
N ILE A 67 23.70 -1.39 1.49
CA ILE A 67 24.59 -2.20 0.66
C ILE A 67 26.02 -1.68 0.85
N SER A 68 26.95 -2.55 1.24
CA SER A 68 28.38 -2.21 1.28
C SER A 68 29.04 -2.48 -0.08
N ARG A 69 29.81 -1.51 -0.58
CA ARG A 69 30.64 -1.65 -1.79
C ARG A 69 31.86 -2.53 -1.50
N ALA A 70 32.22 -3.43 -2.40
CA ALA A 70 33.53 -4.09 -2.33
C ALA A 70 34.64 -3.06 -2.65
N GLY A 71 35.39 -2.64 -1.62
CA GLY A 71 36.63 -1.87 -1.77
C GLY A 71 36.65 -0.42 -1.27
N ASP A 72 35.56 0.12 -0.70
CA ASP A 72 35.57 1.45 -0.07
C ASP A 72 35.52 1.36 1.45
N ILE A 73 36.45 2.05 2.11
CA ILE A 73 36.66 1.99 3.56
C ILE A 73 35.75 3.00 4.30
N ASN A 74 35.01 3.91 3.64
CA ASN A 74 34.26 4.97 4.35
C ASN A 74 32.98 5.57 3.71
N ASP A 75 32.42 5.08 2.60
CA ASP A 75 31.18 5.68 2.03
C ASP A 75 30.05 4.65 1.86
N GLU A 76 29.08 4.66 2.78
CA GLU A 76 27.87 3.81 2.78
C GLU A 76 26.85 4.25 1.71
N PHE A 77 26.44 3.33 0.82
CA PHE A 77 25.32 3.52 -0.11
C PHE A 77 24.10 2.69 0.31
N LYS A 78 22.89 3.22 0.13
CA LYS A 78 21.66 2.71 0.79
C LYS A 78 20.47 2.52 -0.18
N ILE A 79 20.27 1.33 -0.75
CA ILE A 79 19.05 0.92 -1.51
C ILE A 79 18.87 -0.62 -1.43
N SER A 80 17.63 -1.13 -1.54
CA SER A 80 17.21 -2.54 -1.51
C SER A 80 17.52 -3.37 -2.78
N HIS A 81 17.77 -4.68 -2.59
CA HIS A 81 17.90 -5.73 -3.64
C HIS A 81 16.52 -6.42 -3.82
N TRP A 82 15.96 -6.78 -4.99
CA TRP A 82 16.44 -7.50 -6.18
C TRP A 82 15.75 -6.92 -7.45
N GLN A 83 16.40 -5.97 -8.12
CA GLN A 83 15.94 -5.37 -9.39
C GLN A 83 17.01 -4.50 -10.07
N VAL A 84 18.27 -4.64 -9.63
CA VAL A 84 19.28 -3.58 -9.79
C VAL A 84 20.54 -4.09 -10.51
N ASP A 85 20.62 -5.32 -11.02
CA ASP A 85 21.87 -5.80 -11.66
C ASP A 85 22.26 -4.94 -12.88
N GLU A 86 21.28 -4.58 -13.71
CA GLU A 86 21.49 -3.72 -14.89
C GLU A 86 21.80 -2.27 -14.49
N LEU A 87 21.23 -1.81 -13.37
CA LEU A 87 21.45 -0.46 -12.82
C LEU A 87 22.77 -0.37 -12.02
N LEU A 88 23.24 -1.49 -11.48
CA LEU A 88 24.54 -1.67 -10.85
C LEU A 88 25.63 -1.65 -11.92
N GLU A 89 25.40 -2.24 -13.09
CA GLU A 89 26.28 -2.07 -14.25
C GLU A 89 26.27 -0.62 -14.77
N GLN A 90 25.11 0.04 -14.82
CA GLN A 90 25.01 1.44 -15.21
C GLN A 90 25.70 2.38 -14.21
N ALA A 91 25.51 2.15 -12.91
CA ALA A 91 26.22 2.87 -11.85
C ALA A 91 27.74 2.58 -11.85
N ARG A 92 28.13 1.33 -12.16
CA ARG A 92 29.52 0.88 -12.32
C ARG A 92 30.22 1.53 -13.51
N ASN A 93 29.48 1.82 -14.58
CA ASN A 93 30.00 2.43 -15.80
C ASN A 93 29.95 3.97 -15.77
N GLU A 94 28.94 4.57 -15.13
CA GLU A 94 28.62 6.00 -15.25
C GLU A 94 28.81 6.82 -13.96
N GLY A 95 28.98 6.16 -12.80
CA GLY A 95 29.26 6.83 -11.52
C GLY A 95 28.10 7.67 -10.95
N ARG A 96 26.85 7.43 -11.38
CA ARG A 96 25.65 8.11 -10.87
C ARG A 96 24.41 7.21 -10.90
N LEU A 97 23.52 7.37 -9.91
CA LEU A 97 22.20 6.73 -9.81
C LEU A 97 21.07 7.77 -9.92
N ASP A 98 20.23 7.63 -10.95
CA ASP A 98 19.07 8.50 -11.26
C ASP A 98 17.74 7.81 -10.96
N ILE A 99 17.42 7.57 -9.68
CA ILE A 99 16.17 6.90 -9.26
C ILE A 99 15.25 7.88 -8.50
N LEU A 100 13.93 7.71 -8.67
CA LEU A 100 12.87 8.33 -7.86
C LEU A 100 12.60 7.49 -6.60
N SER A 101 12.70 8.10 -5.40
CA SER A 101 12.40 7.42 -4.12
C SER A 101 11.15 7.99 -3.44
N PHE A 102 10.58 7.22 -2.52
CA PHE A 102 9.52 7.69 -1.61
C PHE A 102 10.13 7.86 -0.22
N GLY A 103 10.26 9.09 0.28
CA GLY A 103 10.66 9.36 1.66
C GLY A 103 12.18 9.39 1.95
N GLN A 104 13.06 9.64 0.99
CA GLN A 104 14.49 9.91 1.28
C GLN A 104 14.89 11.33 0.88
N LYS A 105 15.39 12.11 1.84
CA LYS A 105 16.06 13.40 1.57
C LYS A 105 17.51 13.15 1.15
N ARG A 106 17.94 13.79 0.06
CA ARG A 106 19.37 13.90 -0.29
C ARG A 106 19.98 15.13 0.37
N ASP A 107 21.26 15.02 0.75
CA ASP A 107 22.01 16.09 1.42
C ASP A 107 22.21 17.30 0.48
N PRO A 108 21.88 18.55 0.89
CA PRO A 108 21.95 19.74 0.04
C PRO A 108 23.36 20.12 -0.48
N CYS A 109 24.43 19.56 0.08
CA CYS A 109 25.80 19.99 -0.22
C CYS A 109 26.43 19.43 -1.50
N ASP A 110 25.79 18.51 -2.22
CA ASP A 110 26.28 18.04 -3.54
C ASP A 110 26.02 19.06 -4.68
N THR A 111 25.37 20.18 -4.38
CA THR A 111 24.79 21.10 -5.38
C THR A 111 25.79 22.14 -5.93
N PHE A 112 27.00 22.27 -5.37
CA PHE A 112 27.80 23.48 -5.66
C PHE A 112 28.67 23.43 -6.92
N TYR A 113 28.96 22.27 -7.51
CA TYR A 113 29.72 22.20 -8.77
C TYR A 113 29.29 21.05 -9.70
N LYS A 114 28.32 21.33 -10.59
CA LYS A 114 28.20 20.68 -11.91
C LYS A 114 27.41 21.56 -12.90
N LYS A 115 27.63 22.88 -12.82
CA LYS A 115 27.20 23.83 -13.86
C LYS A 115 27.78 23.41 -15.21
N LEU A 116 26.95 23.52 -16.25
CA LEU A 116 27.18 23.20 -17.67
C LEU A 116 27.21 21.71 -18.03
N LYS A 117 26.05 21.08 -18.23
CA LYS A 117 25.81 20.20 -19.39
C LYS A 117 24.31 20.15 -19.73
N SER A 118 23.96 20.57 -20.95
CA SER A 118 22.78 20.10 -21.65
C SER A 118 22.90 18.59 -21.83
N ALA A 119 21.88 17.81 -21.45
CA ALA A 119 21.88 16.38 -21.70
C ALA A 119 20.46 15.89 -22.03
N PHE A 120 20.34 15.29 -23.22
CA PHE A 120 19.23 14.44 -23.61
C PHE A 120 19.21 13.19 -22.72
N VAL A 121 18.01 12.79 -22.30
CA VAL A 121 17.72 11.71 -21.35
C VAL A 121 17.30 10.44 -22.12
N PRO A 122 17.83 9.23 -21.81
CA PRO A 122 17.21 7.98 -22.23
C PRO A 122 16.05 7.57 -21.28
N ALA A 123 15.13 6.77 -21.80
CA ALA A 123 13.86 6.41 -21.18
C ALA A 123 13.99 5.53 -19.91
N THR A 124 13.22 5.94 -18.89
CA THR A 124 12.70 5.20 -17.72
C THR A 124 13.65 4.70 -16.60
N PRO A 125 13.82 5.50 -15.53
CA PRO A 125 14.12 4.99 -14.18
C PRO A 125 12.95 4.16 -13.62
N GLN A 126 13.24 2.98 -13.06
CA GLN A 126 12.20 2.09 -12.49
C GLN A 126 11.92 2.43 -11.01
N PRO A 127 10.65 2.49 -10.56
CA PRO A 127 10.33 2.64 -9.14
C PRO A 127 10.56 1.32 -8.37
N HIS A 128 11.22 1.37 -7.22
CA HIS A 128 11.66 0.17 -6.45
C HIS A 128 10.75 -0.23 -5.27
N ALA A 129 9.65 0.49 -5.04
CA ALA A 129 8.72 0.18 -3.94
C ALA A 129 7.50 -0.56 -4.47
N ALA A 130 7.34 -1.84 -4.09
CA ALA A 130 6.11 -2.60 -4.28
C ALA A 130 5.22 -2.46 -3.04
N VAL A 131 3.97 -2.06 -3.24
CA VAL A 131 3.03 -1.75 -2.15
C VAL A 131 2.00 -2.85 -2.00
N ALA A 132 1.34 -3.24 -3.08
CA ALA A 132 0.29 -4.25 -3.08
C ALA A 132 0.56 -5.35 -4.12
N VAL A 133 -0.09 -6.50 -3.92
CA VAL A 133 -0.01 -7.68 -4.78
C VAL A 133 -1.42 -8.07 -5.24
N ARG A 134 -1.56 -8.46 -6.51
CA ARG A 134 -2.80 -8.99 -7.06
C ARG A 134 -2.54 -10.05 -8.13
N PRO A 135 -3.54 -10.85 -8.52
CA PRO A 135 -3.47 -11.62 -9.77
C PRO A 135 -3.08 -10.74 -10.96
N THR A 136 -2.25 -11.27 -11.85
CA THR A 136 -1.91 -10.57 -13.09
C THR A 136 -3.13 -10.50 -14.01
N LEU A 137 -3.35 -9.33 -14.60
CA LEU A 137 -4.46 -9.16 -15.55
C LEU A 137 -4.13 -9.87 -16.87
N PRO A 138 -5.12 -10.43 -17.58
CA PRO A 138 -4.87 -11.13 -18.84
C PRO A 138 -4.10 -10.31 -19.88
N SER A 139 -4.33 -9.00 -19.97
CA SER A 139 -3.61 -8.10 -20.88
C SER A 139 -2.15 -7.86 -20.48
N GLU A 140 -1.85 -7.85 -19.18
CA GLU A 140 -0.47 -7.81 -18.68
C GLU A 140 0.25 -9.15 -18.96
N GLU A 141 -0.46 -10.26 -18.72
CA GLU A 141 0.04 -11.61 -18.93
C GLU A 141 0.36 -11.89 -20.41
N ALA A 142 -0.49 -11.45 -21.34
CA ALA A 142 -0.24 -11.60 -22.77
C ALA A 142 1.09 -10.97 -23.21
N LYS A 143 1.46 -9.82 -22.63
CA LYS A 143 2.76 -9.18 -22.91
C LYS A 143 3.92 -9.84 -22.19
N ALA A 144 3.74 -10.25 -20.93
CA ALA A 144 4.76 -10.99 -20.18
C ALA A 144 5.09 -12.35 -20.82
N ARG A 145 4.09 -13.06 -21.35
CA ARG A 145 4.26 -14.32 -22.08
C ARG A 145 4.85 -14.13 -23.48
N ALA A 146 4.64 -12.98 -24.10
CA ALA A 146 5.30 -12.65 -25.36
C ALA A 146 6.81 -12.36 -25.18
N SER A 147 7.26 -11.97 -23.98
CA SER A 147 8.66 -11.71 -23.68
C SER A 147 9.42 -12.92 -23.11
N ARG A 148 8.74 -13.93 -22.55
CA ARG A 148 9.32 -15.20 -22.08
C ARG A 148 8.32 -16.36 -22.19
N GLU A 149 8.80 -17.56 -22.59
CA GLU A 149 8.01 -18.81 -22.53
C GLU A 149 7.74 -19.20 -21.07
N HIS A 150 6.67 -18.65 -20.48
CA HIS A 150 6.28 -18.92 -19.11
C HIS A 150 4.81 -19.34 -19.04
N GLY A 151 4.56 -20.59 -18.66
CA GLY A 151 3.21 -21.18 -18.54
C GLY A 151 2.61 -21.13 -17.14
N GLY A 152 3.34 -20.58 -16.16
CA GLY A 152 2.94 -20.51 -14.75
C GLY A 152 1.91 -19.42 -14.47
N ARG A 153 1.26 -19.51 -13.30
CA ARG A 153 0.34 -18.47 -12.82
C ARG A 153 1.14 -17.23 -12.42
N LEU A 154 0.71 -16.05 -12.84
CA LEU A 154 1.42 -14.80 -12.57
C LEU A 154 0.71 -13.93 -11.52
N LEU A 155 1.51 -13.20 -10.76
CA LEU A 155 1.10 -12.16 -9.86
C LEU A 155 1.69 -10.82 -10.29
N THR A 156 0.98 -9.73 -10.02
CA THR A 156 1.39 -8.37 -10.34
C THR A 156 1.57 -7.56 -9.05
N LEU A 157 2.75 -6.95 -8.90
CA LEU A 157 3.05 -5.94 -7.90
C LEU A 157 2.65 -4.56 -8.42
N THR A 158 1.94 -3.82 -7.58
CA THR A 158 1.50 -2.45 -7.85
C THR A 158 2.07 -1.49 -6.81
N THR A 159 2.13 -0.22 -7.21
CA THR A 159 2.61 0.91 -6.40
C THR A 159 1.85 2.15 -6.85
N ASP A 160 2.11 3.31 -6.26
CA ASP A 160 1.44 4.57 -6.64
C ASP A 160 1.96 5.15 -7.99
N ASN A 161 2.44 4.29 -8.87
CA ASN A 161 2.98 4.58 -10.19
C ASN A 161 2.25 3.71 -11.22
N ALA A 162 2.14 4.20 -12.46
CA ALA A 162 1.54 3.45 -13.56
C ALA A 162 2.36 2.21 -14.00
N THR A 163 3.56 2.02 -13.45
CA THR A 163 4.40 0.85 -13.67
C THR A 163 3.99 -0.31 -12.76
N THR A 164 3.79 -1.49 -13.33
CA THR A 164 3.51 -2.73 -12.61
C THR A 164 4.60 -3.77 -12.87
N LYS A 165 4.80 -4.71 -11.95
CA LYS A 165 5.82 -5.77 -12.10
C LYS A 165 5.20 -7.15 -11.97
N GLN A 166 5.44 -8.03 -12.94
CA GLN A 166 4.94 -9.40 -12.90
C GLN A 166 5.98 -10.34 -12.28
N PHE A 167 5.50 -11.32 -11.53
CA PHE A 167 6.30 -12.38 -10.95
C PHE A 167 5.57 -13.72 -10.99
N ASP A 168 6.32 -14.81 -10.97
CA ASP A 168 5.77 -16.16 -10.90
C ASP A 168 5.17 -16.46 -9.52
N PHE A 169 3.97 -17.07 -9.50
CA PHE A 169 3.25 -17.38 -8.28
C PHE A 169 4.00 -18.36 -7.37
N ASP A 170 4.65 -19.38 -7.93
CA ASP A 170 5.24 -20.49 -7.16
C ASP A 170 6.71 -20.20 -6.79
N THR A 171 7.47 -19.62 -7.71
CA THR A 171 8.91 -19.40 -7.55
C THR A 171 9.27 -17.98 -7.11
N LEU A 172 8.30 -17.05 -7.11
CA LEU A 172 8.51 -15.62 -6.82
C LEU A 172 9.51 -14.93 -7.77
N GLN A 173 9.83 -15.54 -8.92
CA GLN A 173 10.80 -14.98 -9.85
C GLN A 173 10.18 -13.81 -10.62
N PRO A 174 10.87 -12.67 -10.76
CA PRO A 174 10.40 -11.57 -11.58
C PRO A 174 10.38 -11.98 -13.06
N ILE A 175 9.25 -11.75 -13.72
CA ILE A 175 9.01 -12.09 -15.12
C ILE A 175 9.19 -10.86 -16.00
N GLY A 176 8.62 -9.73 -15.60
CA GLY A 176 8.60 -8.53 -16.43
C GLY A 176 8.05 -7.29 -15.73
N VAL A 177 8.05 -6.20 -16.48
CA VAL A 177 7.52 -4.89 -16.09
C VAL A 177 6.52 -4.46 -17.15
N ALA A 178 5.36 -3.94 -16.75
CA ALA A 178 4.38 -3.34 -17.65
C ALA A 178 4.08 -1.89 -17.24
N GLN A 179 3.61 -1.11 -18.21
CA GLN A 179 3.09 0.24 -18.02
C GLN A 179 1.58 0.24 -18.28
N GLN A 180 0.82 1.16 -17.70
CA GLN A 180 -0.63 1.20 -17.95
C GLN A 180 -1.01 1.55 -19.39
N ASP A 181 -0.13 2.21 -20.15
CA ASP A 181 -0.35 2.45 -21.59
C ASP A 181 -0.47 1.13 -22.39
N THR A 182 0.02 0.02 -21.81
CA THR A 182 -0.13 -1.32 -22.35
C THR A 182 -1.53 -1.89 -22.21
N LEU A 183 -2.27 -1.42 -21.20
CA LEU A 183 -3.68 -1.76 -20.98
C LEU A 183 -4.57 -0.97 -21.93
N HIS A 184 -4.30 0.34 -22.05
CA HIS A 184 -5.02 1.22 -22.96
C HIS A 184 -4.14 2.42 -23.37
N PRO A 185 -4.09 2.81 -24.66
CA PRO A 185 -3.15 3.81 -25.18
C PRO A 185 -3.31 5.22 -24.61
N SER A 186 -4.44 5.54 -23.97
CA SER A 186 -4.65 6.84 -23.31
C SER A 186 -4.11 6.92 -21.87
N LEU A 187 -3.66 5.81 -21.28
CA LEU A 187 -3.15 5.72 -19.90
C LEU A 187 -1.66 6.08 -19.83
N ILE A 188 -1.34 7.27 -20.33
CA ILE A 188 0.04 7.78 -20.49
C ILE A 188 0.59 8.51 -19.26
N GLY A 189 -0.21 8.61 -18.19
CA GLY A 189 0.18 9.28 -16.97
C GLY A 189 1.13 8.44 -16.12
N PRO A 190 2.07 9.05 -15.39
CA PRO A 190 3.06 8.31 -14.61
C PRO A 190 2.53 7.80 -13.26
N MET A 191 1.37 8.29 -12.80
CA MET A 191 0.83 7.97 -11.47
C MET A 191 -0.45 7.16 -11.57
N SER A 192 -0.64 6.25 -10.62
CA SER A 192 -1.84 5.43 -10.44
C SER A 192 -1.99 5.09 -8.96
N GLY A 193 -3.10 4.50 -8.52
CA GLY A 193 -3.23 4.00 -7.16
C GLY A 193 -2.56 2.65 -7.00
N ALA A 194 -1.84 2.44 -5.89
CA ALA A 194 -1.34 1.12 -5.52
C ALA A 194 -2.46 0.09 -5.35
N HIS A 195 -3.60 0.52 -4.81
CA HIS A 195 -4.78 -0.32 -4.58
C HIS A 195 -5.79 -0.18 -5.70
N ALA A 196 -5.72 -1.07 -6.68
CA ALA A 196 -6.80 -1.26 -7.63
C ALA A 196 -7.98 -1.97 -6.94
N SER A 197 -9.20 -1.50 -7.16
CA SER A 197 -10.40 -2.19 -6.66
C SER A 197 -10.74 -3.36 -7.57
N HIS A 198 -11.13 -4.49 -6.99
CA HIS A 198 -11.52 -5.70 -7.73
C HIS A 198 -12.96 -6.09 -7.40
N ASP A 199 -13.78 -6.30 -8.42
CA ASP A 199 -15.10 -6.88 -8.28
C ASP A 199 -14.98 -8.41 -8.33
N GLN A 200 -15.17 -9.08 -7.20
CA GLN A 200 -15.05 -10.54 -7.10
C GLN A 200 -16.14 -11.30 -7.88
N VAL A 201 -17.28 -10.66 -8.16
CA VAL A 201 -18.40 -11.28 -8.90
C VAL A 201 -18.14 -11.21 -10.40
N THR A 202 -17.73 -10.05 -10.90
CA THR A 202 -17.51 -9.86 -12.34
C THR A 202 -16.07 -10.16 -12.79
N GLY A 203 -15.11 -10.22 -11.86
CA GLY A 203 -13.68 -10.31 -12.14
C GLY A 203 -13.07 -9.05 -12.75
N GLU A 204 -13.81 -7.94 -12.74
CA GLU A 204 -13.35 -6.66 -13.27
C GLU A 204 -12.42 -5.96 -12.26
N THR A 205 -11.38 -5.30 -12.77
CA THR A 205 -10.45 -4.50 -11.97
C THR A 205 -10.55 -3.02 -12.36
N PHE A 206 -10.59 -2.14 -11.37
CA PHE A 206 -10.77 -0.70 -11.53
C PHE A 206 -9.59 0.06 -10.92
N ASN A 207 -9.09 1.07 -11.63
CA ASN A 207 -8.09 2.00 -11.12
C ASN A 207 -8.19 3.35 -11.87
N TYR A 208 -7.28 4.26 -11.58
CA TYR A 208 -7.12 5.52 -12.32
C TYR A 208 -5.69 5.68 -12.83
N ASN A 209 -5.53 6.47 -13.88
CA ASN A 209 -4.25 6.96 -14.37
C ASN A 209 -4.24 8.48 -14.28
N LEU A 210 -3.22 9.05 -13.64
CA LEU A 210 -3.05 10.49 -13.51
C LEU A 210 -1.94 10.97 -14.44
N ALA A 211 -2.34 11.71 -15.46
CA ALA A 211 -1.44 12.39 -16.38
C ALA A 211 -1.15 13.81 -15.90
N PHE A 212 0.13 14.12 -15.73
CA PHE A 212 0.60 15.49 -15.57
C PHE A 212 0.66 16.19 -16.94
N GLY A 213 0.70 17.52 -16.91
CA GLY A 213 0.85 18.32 -18.13
C GLY A 213 0.22 19.69 -18.01
N ARG A 214 0.12 20.39 -19.15
CA ARG A 214 -0.54 21.71 -19.23
C ARG A 214 -1.98 21.64 -18.71
N ILE A 215 -2.67 20.56 -19.07
CA ILE A 215 -4.00 20.20 -18.59
C ILE A 215 -3.89 18.82 -17.93
N PRO A 216 -3.87 18.76 -16.59
CA PRO A 216 -3.93 17.50 -15.86
C PRO A 216 -5.20 16.71 -16.17
N ALA A 217 -5.09 15.38 -16.13
CA ALA A 217 -6.22 14.48 -16.35
C ALA A 217 -6.15 13.26 -15.43
N TYR A 218 -7.25 12.96 -14.76
CA TYR A 218 -7.50 11.65 -14.16
C TYR A 218 -8.33 10.81 -15.13
N ARG A 219 -7.84 9.64 -15.52
CA ARG A 219 -8.58 8.67 -16.33
C ARG A 219 -8.95 7.49 -15.46
N VAL A 220 -10.22 7.39 -15.09
CA VAL A 220 -10.76 6.23 -14.38
C VAL A 220 -11.03 5.14 -15.42
N PHE A 221 -10.48 3.95 -15.20
CA PHE A 221 -10.55 2.86 -16.15
C PHE A 221 -10.96 1.55 -15.49
N ARG A 222 -11.49 0.65 -16.31
CA ARG A 222 -11.81 -0.73 -15.96
C ARG A 222 -11.02 -1.67 -16.87
N THR A 223 -10.45 -2.73 -16.32
CA THR A 223 -9.97 -3.89 -17.08
C THR A 223 -10.86 -5.10 -16.78
N ARG A 224 -11.35 -5.77 -17.83
CA ARG A 224 -12.21 -6.94 -17.74
C ARG A 224 -11.41 -8.25 -17.66
N PRO A 225 -12.04 -9.37 -17.25
CA PRO A 225 -11.43 -10.70 -17.27
C PRO A 225 -10.98 -11.21 -18.65
N ASP A 226 -11.44 -10.59 -19.74
CA ASP A 226 -10.98 -10.90 -21.09
C ASP A 226 -9.72 -10.09 -21.51
N GLY A 227 -9.22 -9.22 -20.63
CA GLY A 227 -8.08 -8.35 -20.86
C GLY A 227 -8.42 -7.00 -21.51
N THR A 228 -9.68 -6.75 -21.89
CA THR A 228 -10.08 -5.46 -22.46
C THR A 228 -10.10 -4.36 -21.40
N THR A 229 -9.62 -3.17 -21.76
CA THR A 229 -9.60 -2.00 -20.86
C THR A 229 -10.42 -0.85 -21.45
N ASP A 230 -11.41 -0.36 -20.70
CA ASP A 230 -12.21 0.82 -21.05
C ASP A 230 -11.85 2.01 -20.17
N ILE A 231 -11.95 3.21 -20.74
CA ILE A 231 -11.95 4.46 -19.96
C ILE A 231 -13.38 4.79 -19.57
N LEU A 232 -13.69 4.73 -18.27
CA LEU A 232 -15.01 5.03 -17.73
C LEU A 232 -15.25 6.54 -17.63
N ALA A 233 -14.23 7.31 -17.28
CA ALA A 233 -14.29 8.77 -17.22
C ALA A 233 -12.91 9.40 -17.40
N GLU A 234 -12.88 10.58 -18.05
CA GLU A 234 -11.74 11.50 -18.00
C GLU A 234 -12.15 12.77 -17.24
N ILE A 235 -11.47 13.03 -16.12
CA ILE A 235 -11.62 14.24 -15.31
C ILE A 235 -10.41 15.12 -15.59
N SER A 236 -10.57 16.06 -16.52
CA SER A 236 -9.52 16.96 -16.98
C SER A 236 -9.97 18.41 -16.99
N GLY A 237 -9.02 19.34 -16.95
CA GLY A 237 -9.28 20.77 -17.07
C GLY A 237 -8.39 21.65 -16.19
N ASN A 238 -8.43 22.96 -16.40
CA ASN A 238 -7.55 23.90 -15.69
C ASN A 238 -7.82 23.97 -14.17
N GLY A 239 -9.02 23.56 -13.72
CA GLY A 239 -9.38 23.48 -12.31
C GLY A 239 -9.04 22.13 -11.65
N VAL A 240 -8.50 21.17 -12.41
CA VAL A 240 -8.04 19.88 -11.90
C VAL A 240 -6.60 20.04 -11.42
N LYS A 241 -6.37 19.75 -10.14
CA LYS A 241 -5.04 19.75 -9.54
C LYS A 241 -4.59 18.29 -9.37
N PRO A 242 -3.40 17.90 -9.87
CA PRO A 242 -2.83 16.59 -9.59
C PRO A 242 -2.60 16.43 -8.09
N ALA A 243 -3.18 15.39 -7.51
CA ALA A 243 -3.06 14.99 -6.13
C ALA A 243 -2.61 13.53 -6.04
N TYR A 244 -1.86 13.23 -4.98
CA TYR A 244 -1.47 11.87 -4.63
C TYR A 244 -2.66 11.13 -4.05
N LEU A 245 -3.10 10.09 -4.76
CA LEU A 245 -4.14 9.18 -4.32
C LEU A 245 -3.53 7.78 -4.25
N HIS A 246 -4.02 6.97 -3.32
CA HIS A 246 -3.46 5.66 -3.03
C HIS A 246 -4.44 4.52 -3.33
N SER A 247 -5.74 4.82 -3.22
CA SER A 247 -6.83 3.87 -3.43
C SER A 247 -8.08 4.58 -3.96
N LEU A 248 -9.10 3.80 -4.33
CA LEU A 248 -10.40 4.25 -4.78
C LEU A 248 -11.50 3.34 -4.19
N ALA A 249 -12.71 3.87 -4.03
CA ALA A 249 -13.84 3.08 -3.56
C ALA A 249 -14.69 2.57 -4.74
N LEU A 250 -15.35 1.44 -4.53
CA LEU A 250 -16.15 0.74 -5.54
C LEU A 250 -17.49 0.32 -4.93
N THR A 251 -18.57 0.49 -5.68
CA THR A 251 -19.92 -0.03 -5.38
C THR A 251 -20.42 -0.84 -6.58
N PRO A 252 -21.54 -1.58 -6.49
CA PRO A 252 -22.06 -2.38 -7.61
C PRO A 252 -22.22 -1.60 -8.92
N ASN A 253 -22.62 -0.32 -8.85
CA ASN A 253 -22.90 0.51 -10.03
C ASN A 253 -21.91 1.65 -10.27
N PHE A 254 -21.05 1.98 -9.29
CA PHE A 254 -20.19 3.17 -9.37
C PHE A 254 -18.74 2.93 -8.94
N VAL A 255 -17.83 3.67 -9.57
CA VAL A 255 -16.47 3.89 -9.08
C VAL A 255 -16.41 5.27 -8.44
N ILE A 256 -15.84 5.40 -7.25
CA ILE A 256 -15.73 6.66 -6.53
C ILE A 256 -14.27 7.06 -6.45
N LEU A 257 -13.89 8.06 -7.26
CA LEU A 257 -12.58 8.67 -7.17
C LEU A 257 -12.65 9.86 -6.20
N CYS A 258 -12.08 9.68 -5.01
CA CYS A 258 -11.96 10.72 -4.00
C CYS A 258 -10.61 11.44 -4.16
N VAL A 259 -10.64 12.73 -4.45
CA VAL A 259 -9.47 13.59 -4.63
C VAL A 259 -9.30 14.47 -3.39
N TRP A 260 -8.50 13.99 -2.44
CA TRP A 260 -8.09 14.76 -1.27
C TRP A 260 -6.94 15.74 -1.60
N PRO A 261 -6.79 16.86 -0.87
CA PRO A 261 -5.90 17.96 -1.25
C PRO A 261 -4.42 17.73 -0.88
N ALA A 262 -3.86 16.58 -1.24
CA ALA A 262 -2.43 16.29 -1.22
C ALA A 262 -1.83 16.53 -2.61
N PHE A 263 -1.67 17.79 -2.98
CA PHE A 263 -1.33 18.20 -4.34
C PHE A 263 0.16 18.08 -4.64
N PHE A 264 0.51 17.70 -5.87
CA PHE A 264 1.90 17.78 -6.34
C PHE A 264 2.27 19.24 -6.63
N LYS A 265 3.32 19.73 -5.97
CA LYS A 265 3.89 21.06 -6.17
C LYS A 265 4.35 21.25 -7.61
N SER A 266 4.26 22.48 -8.10
CA SER A 266 4.63 22.85 -9.47
C SER A 266 4.05 21.93 -10.56
N LYS A 267 2.86 21.35 -10.32
CA LYS A 267 2.19 20.37 -11.21
C LYS A 267 3.03 19.11 -11.50
N GLY A 268 3.87 18.69 -10.55
CA GLY A 268 4.71 17.50 -10.67
C GLY A 268 6.14 17.76 -11.16
N ILE A 269 6.50 19.02 -11.50
CA ILE A 269 7.89 19.38 -11.85
C ILE A 269 8.83 19.15 -10.67
N ASP A 270 8.36 19.42 -9.46
CA ASP A 270 9.12 19.26 -8.22
C ASP A 270 9.49 17.79 -7.93
N ILE A 271 8.76 16.83 -8.53
CA ILE A 271 9.10 15.40 -8.47
C ILE A 271 10.46 15.16 -9.15
N LEU A 272 10.73 15.85 -10.26
CA LEU A 272 12.01 15.77 -10.97
C LEU A 272 13.13 16.48 -10.23
N TRP A 273 12.80 17.54 -9.48
CA TRP A 273 13.77 18.37 -8.75
C TRP A 273 14.20 17.73 -7.42
N HIS A 274 13.22 17.30 -6.60
CA HIS A 274 13.50 16.70 -5.30
C HIS A 274 13.84 15.21 -5.38
N ARG A 275 13.41 14.52 -6.46
CA ARG A 275 13.53 13.06 -6.62
C ARG A 275 12.98 12.25 -5.43
N ASN A 276 12.14 12.91 -4.61
CA ASN A 276 11.40 12.39 -3.47
C ASN A 276 9.94 12.82 -3.63
N LEU A 277 9.03 11.85 -3.75
CA LEU A 277 7.62 12.13 -3.97
C LEU A 277 7.00 12.92 -2.80
N LEU A 278 7.42 12.65 -1.55
CA LEU A 278 6.90 13.30 -0.35
C LEU A 278 7.24 14.80 -0.32
N ASP A 279 8.49 15.16 -0.64
CA ASP A 279 8.93 16.56 -0.66
C ASP A 279 8.28 17.36 -1.82
N ALA A 280 7.87 16.65 -2.88
CA ALA A 280 7.19 17.21 -4.04
C ALA A 280 5.66 17.36 -3.85
N MET A 281 5.13 17.03 -2.68
CA MET A 281 3.71 17.19 -2.35
C MET A 281 3.48 18.29 -1.30
N GLU A 282 2.29 18.86 -1.31
CA GLU A 282 1.80 19.78 -0.29
C GLU A 282 0.35 19.48 0.06
N PHE A 283 0.02 19.59 1.35
CA PHE A 283 -1.34 19.50 1.83
C PHE A 283 -1.97 20.90 1.89
N ASP A 284 -3.11 21.11 1.21
CA ASP A 284 -3.88 22.36 1.32
C ASP A 284 -5.07 22.16 2.26
N PRO A 285 -4.99 22.61 3.54
CA PRO A 285 -6.07 22.43 4.50
C PRO A 285 -7.31 23.27 4.17
N ARG A 286 -7.20 24.29 3.30
CA ARG A 286 -8.33 25.17 2.93
C ARG A 286 -9.10 24.63 1.73
N ALA A 287 -8.48 23.78 0.93
CA ALA A 287 -9.13 23.12 -0.20
C ALA A 287 -10.22 22.15 0.28
N ARG A 288 -11.20 21.89 -0.60
CA ARG A 288 -12.23 20.88 -0.39
C ARG A 288 -11.76 19.56 -1.01
N THR A 289 -12.04 18.44 -0.35
CA THR A 289 -11.91 17.11 -0.96
C THR A 289 -13.05 16.92 -1.95
N LYS A 290 -12.76 16.43 -3.16
CA LYS A 290 -13.76 16.21 -4.23
C LYS A 290 -14.02 14.74 -4.44
N TRP A 291 -15.28 14.34 -4.51
CA TRP A 291 -15.70 12.96 -4.74
C TRP A 291 -16.36 12.86 -6.10
N TYR A 292 -15.73 12.16 -7.04
CA TYR A 292 -16.28 11.93 -8.37
C TYR A 292 -16.93 10.56 -8.42
N VAL A 293 -18.25 10.53 -8.61
CA VAL A 293 -19.01 9.29 -8.80
C VAL A 293 -19.07 9.00 -10.29
N VAL A 294 -18.43 7.91 -10.69
CA VAL A 294 -18.27 7.47 -12.09
C VAL A 294 -19.12 6.23 -12.32
N ASP A 295 -19.90 6.25 -13.40
CA ASP A 295 -20.75 5.14 -13.81
C ASP A 295 -19.93 3.95 -14.34
N ARG A 296 -20.24 2.73 -13.88
CA ARG A 296 -19.53 1.50 -14.27
C ARG A 296 -20.03 0.87 -15.57
N HIS A 297 -21.32 1.01 -15.86
CA HIS A 297 -22.02 0.09 -16.78
C HIS A 297 -22.51 0.74 -18.07
N HIS A 298 -22.85 2.02 -18.04
CA HIS A 298 -23.61 2.73 -19.07
C HIS A 298 -22.78 3.79 -19.80
N ASN A 299 -21.47 3.88 -19.53
CA ASN A 299 -20.55 4.82 -20.17
C ASN A 299 -20.98 6.30 -20.01
N ARG A 300 -21.57 6.65 -18.86
CA ARG A 300 -22.04 8.02 -18.57
C ARG A 300 -20.94 8.97 -18.08
N GLY A 301 -19.73 8.46 -17.82
CA GLY A 301 -18.67 9.24 -17.19
C GLY A 301 -18.98 9.57 -15.74
N VAL A 302 -18.60 10.78 -15.32
CA VAL A 302 -18.94 11.32 -14.00
C VAL A 302 -20.43 11.66 -13.96
N VAL A 303 -21.20 10.95 -13.15
CA VAL A 303 -22.64 11.17 -12.99
C VAL A 303 -22.97 12.20 -11.92
N LYS A 304 -22.09 12.36 -10.93
CA LYS A 304 -22.27 13.34 -9.84
C LYS A 304 -20.93 13.65 -9.16
N THR A 305 -20.78 14.88 -8.65
CA THR A 305 -19.65 15.27 -7.81
C THR A 305 -20.13 15.68 -6.42
N PHE A 306 -19.32 15.39 -5.40
CA PHE A 306 -19.54 15.87 -4.05
C PHE A 306 -18.30 16.55 -3.48
N GLU A 307 -18.46 17.36 -2.44
CA GLU A 307 -17.38 17.99 -1.69
C GLU A 307 -17.50 17.70 -0.19
N SER A 308 -16.35 17.55 0.47
CA SER A 308 -16.23 17.47 1.93
C SER A 308 -15.10 18.37 2.44
N PRO A 309 -14.99 18.61 3.76
CA PRO A 309 -13.77 19.15 4.35
C PRO A 309 -12.53 18.36 3.93
N SER A 310 -11.37 19.03 3.98
CA SER A 310 -10.06 18.45 3.69
C SER A 310 -9.72 17.36 4.69
N PHE A 311 -9.10 16.30 4.18
CA PHE A 311 -8.48 15.23 4.95
C PHE A 311 -7.42 14.55 4.06
N PHE A 312 -6.63 13.65 4.62
CA PHE A 312 -5.72 12.78 3.87
C PHE A 312 -6.12 11.31 4.06
N CYS A 313 -5.88 10.47 3.07
CA CYS A 313 -6.24 9.06 3.11
C CYS A 313 -5.22 8.22 2.34
N PHE A 314 -4.97 7.02 2.83
CA PHE A 314 -4.34 5.95 2.04
C PHE A 314 -5.40 4.94 1.61
N HIS A 315 -6.06 4.33 2.59
CA HIS A 315 -6.87 3.15 2.40
C HIS A 315 -8.37 3.46 2.42
N THR A 316 -9.02 3.13 1.31
CA THR A 316 -10.46 2.92 1.24
C THR A 316 -10.75 1.49 1.65
N THR A 317 -11.79 1.28 2.45
CA THR A 317 -12.14 -0.04 2.99
C THR A 317 -13.20 -0.70 2.11
N ASN A 318 -14.41 -0.15 2.11
CA ASN A 318 -15.56 -0.71 1.40
C ASN A 318 -16.49 0.41 0.93
N GLY A 319 -17.38 0.11 0.00
CA GLY A 319 -18.42 1.02 -0.46
C GLY A 319 -19.66 0.25 -0.85
N TRP A 320 -20.84 0.73 -0.46
CA TRP A 320 -22.10 0.08 -0.80
C TRP A 320 -23.19 1.08 -1.15
N GLU A 321 -24.20 0.55 -1.82
CA GLU A 321 -25.40 1.27 -2.23
C GLU A 321 -26.52 1.00 -1.23
N GLU A 322 -27.21 2.06 -0.80
CA GLU A 322 -28.46 1.95 -0.06
C GLU A 322 -29.62 1.63 -1.02
N ARG A 323 -30.84 1.51 -0.49
CA ARG A 323 -32.01 1.24 -1.33
C ARG A 323 -32.30 2.45 -2.23
N ALA A 324 -32.56 2.18 -3.51
CA ALA A 324 -32.97 3.22 -4.44
C ALA A 324 -34.32 3.84 -4.02
N ASP A 325 -34.44 5.16 -4.19
CA ASP A 325 -35.69 5.89 -4.00
C ASP A 325 -36.68 5.66 -5.16
N ASP A 326 -37.93 6.10 -5.00
CA ASP A 326 -38.97 5.98 -6.02
C ASP A 326 -38.63 6.72 -7.33
N CYS A 327 -37.62 7.59 -7.30
CA CYS A 327 -37.13 8.35 -8.44
C CYS A 327 -35.93 7.70 -9.14
N GLY A 328 -35.49 6.51 -8.69
CA GLY A 328 -34.37 5.78 -9.25
C GLY A 328 -32.99 6.34 -8.90
N ASN A 329 -32.90 7.16 -7.84
CA ASN A 329 -31.62 7.56 -7.26
C ASN A 329 -31.25 6.63 -6.11
N VAL A 330 -29.94 6.50 -5.87
CA VAL A 330 -29.39 5.73 -4.77
C VAL A 330 -28.45 6.59 -3.93
N ASP A 331 -28.39 6.31 -2.63
CA ASP A 331 -27.38 6.86 -1.74
C ASP A 331 -26.21 5.88 -1.62
N LEU A 332 -24.98 6.40 -1.62
CA LEU A 332 -23.78 5.60 -1.44
C LEU A 332 -23.20 5.83 -0.05
N THR A 333 -22.73 4.76 0.61
CA THR A 333 -21.80 4.88 1.74
C THR A 333 -20.41 4.46 1.28
N CYS A 334 -19.44 5.35 1.48
CA CYS A 334 -18.01 5.09 1.25
C CYS A 334 -17.29 5.05 2.59
N GLU A 335 -16.57 3.96 2.88
CA GLU A 335 -15.77 3.79 4.09
C GLU A 335 -14.27 3.88 3.77
N LEU A 336 -13.53 4.65 4.58
CA LEU A 336 -12.08 4.85 4.43
C LEU A 336 -11.40 5.18 5.76
N VAL A 337 -10.07 5.13 5.77
CA VAL A 337 -9.24 5.59 6.90
C VAL A 337 -8.78 7.02 6.65
N GLU A 338 -9.22 7.91 7.52
CA GLU A 338 -8.99 9.35 7.43
C GLU A 338 -7.87 9.80 8.37
N PHE A 339 -6.91 10.56 7.83
CA PHE A 339 -5.92 11.32 8.58
C PHE A 339 -6.24 12.83 8.48
N PRO A 340 -5.95 13.62 9.52
CA PRO A 340 -6.16 15.08 9.46
C PRO A 340 -5.36 15.77 8.36
N ASN A 341 -4.15 15.29 8.08
CA ASN A 341 -3.22 15.84 7.11
C ASN A 341 -2.18 14.77 6.69
N MET A 342 -1.12 15.21 6.01
CA MET A 342 -0.03 14.35 5.53
C MET A 342 1.07 14.04 6.57
N ASP A 343 0.91 14.42 7.85
CA ASP A 343 1.95 14.22 8.88
C ASP A 343 2.37 12.75 9.03
N ILE A 344 1.43 11.82 8.81
CA ILE A 344 1.71 10.38 8.83
C ILE A 344 2.81 9.96 7.85
N LEU A 345 2.92 10.63 6.69
CA LEU A 345 3.94 10.32 5.70
C LEU A 345 5.35 10.50 6.26
N HIS A 346 5.53 11.39 7.24
CA HIS A 346 6.81 11.61 7.88
C HIS A 346 7.21 10.44 8.81
N ARG A 347 6.27 9.60 9.27
CA ARG A 347 6.60 8.36 10.01
C ARG A 347 7.30 7.34 9.14
N PHE A 348 7.10 7.37 7.82
CA PHE A 348 7.77 6.48 6.88
C PHE A 348 9.18 6.97 6.47
N TYR A 349 9.67 8.09 7.03
CA TYR A 349 11.10 8.42 6.90
C TYR A 349 11.94 7.34 7.56
N TYR A 350 13.00 6.93 6.86
CA TYR A 350 13.91 5.89 7.30
C TYR A 350 14.39 6.04 8.76
N THR A 351 14.77 7.25 9.17
CA THR A 351 15.23 7.56 10.53
C THR A 351 14.19 7.25 11.60
N ASN A 352 12.90 7.34 11.27
CA ASN A 352 11.82 6.90 12.15
C ASN A 352 11.65 5.38 12.10
N LEU A 353 11.80 4.76 10.93
CA LEU A 353 11.67 3.31 10.76
C LEU A 353 12.75 2.53 11.52
N VAL A 354 14.00 3.02 11.58
CA VAL A 354 15.06 2.37 12.38
C VAL A 354 15.03 2.69 13.87
N SER A 355 13.94 3.31 14.34
CA SER A 355 13.71 3.56 15.77
C SER A 355 14.74 4.50 16.41
N ASP A 356 15.35 5.43 15.67
CA ASP A 356 16.32 6.39 16.22
C ASP A 356 15.62 7.44 17.12
N GLN A 357 15.75 7.28 18.44
CA GLN A 357 14.94 8.01 19.43
C GLN A 357 14.99 9.54 19.28
N PRO A 358 16.16 10.21 19.19
CA PRO A 358 16.21 11.67 19.06
C PRO A 358 15.50 12.19 17.80
N HIS A 359 15.62 11.47 16.69
CA HIS A 359 14.99 11.84 15.43
C HIS A 359 13.47 11.66 15.48
N ILE A 360 13.01 10.59 16.13
CA ILE A 360 11.60 10.28 16.28
C ILE A 360 10.91 11.32 17.16
N GLU A 361 11.51 11.69 18.29
CA GLU A 361 10.97 12.76 19.13
C GLU A 361 10.88 14.10 18.39
N ALA A 362 11.91 14.43 17.59
CA ALA A 362 11.89 15.63 16.76
C ALA A 362 10.78 15.56 15.68
N THR A 363 10.60 14.41 15.03
CA THR A 363 9.53 14.20 14.05
C THR A 363 8.16 14.31 14.71
N HIS A 364 7.93 13.66 15.85
CA HIS A 364 6.64 13.70 16.56
C HIS A 364 6.27 15.12 17.00
N LYS A 365 7.25 15.93 17.40
CA LYS A 365 7.04 17.35 17.74
C LYS A 365 6.69 18.19 16.52
N ARG A 366 7.29 17.92 15.35
CA ARG A 366 7.06 18.66 14.10
C ARG A 366 5.78 18.24 13.38
N HIS A 367 5.42 16.95 13.49
CA HIS A 367 4.33 16.29 12.76
C HIS A 367 3.43 15.51 13.74
N PRO A 368 2.65 16.19 14.59
CA PRO A 368 1.89 15.56 15.65
C PRO A 368 0.60 14.87 15.17
N HIS A 369 0.09 15.18 13.97
CA HIS A 369 -1.24 14.76 13.52
C HIS A 369 -1.24 13.42 12.76
N VAL A 370 -0.73 12.36 13.41
CA VAL A 370 -0.60 11.02 12.79
C VAL A 370 -1.75 10.06 13.10
N LYS A 371 -2.64 10.44 14.02
CA LYS A 371 -3.78 9.58 14.39
C LYS A 371 -4.81 9.54 13.27
N CYS A 372 -5.25 8.34 12.92
CA CYS A 372 -6.30 8.13 11.94
C CYS A 372 -7.65 7.80 12.59
N SER A 373 -8.69 7.83 11.76
CA SER A 373 -10.04 7.39 12.14
C SER A 373 -10.68 6.64 10.98
N LEU A 374 -11.35 5.54 11.29
CA LEU A 374 -12.25 4.88 10.36
C LEU A 374 -13.50 5.74 10.20
N VAL A 375 -13.80 6.17 8.97
CA VAL A 375 -14.91 7.08 8.69
C VAL A 375 -15.82 6.53 7.61
N ARG A 376 -17.11 6.91 7.69
CA ARG A 376 -18.10 6.69 6.62
C ARG A 376 -18.58 8.02 6.09
N TYR A 377 -18.60 8.14 4.77
CA TYR A 377 -19.17 9.26 4.04
C TYR A 377 -20.39 8.81 3.26
N LYS A 378 -21.50 9.53 3.45
CA LYS A 378 -22.74 9.35 2.69
C LYS A 378 -22.80 10.34 1.52
N LEU A 379 -22.99 9.81 0.33
CA LEU A 379 -23.19 10.55 -0.92
C LEU A 379 -24.64 10.32 -1.37
N GLU A 380 -25.48 11.35 -1.34
CA GLU A 380 -26.93 11.18 -1.52
C GLU A 380 -27.41 11.49 -2.94
N GLY A 381 -28.44 10.77 -3.40
CA GLY A 381 -29.20 11.06 -4.62
C GLY A 381 -28.39 10.89 -5.93
N ILE A 382 -27.67 9.79 -6.09
CA ILE A 382 -26.93 9.45 -7.31
C ILE A 382 -27.89 8.74 -8.28
N PRO A 383 -28.05 9.20 -9.53
CA PRO A 383 -28.99 8.59 -10.47
C PRO A 383 -28.45 7.27 -11.03
N LEU A 384 -29.19 6.16 -10.84
CA LEU A 384 -28.83 4.85 -11.41
C LEU A 384 -28.96 4.82 -12.94
N GLN A 385 -29.88 5.60 -13.49
CA GLN A 385 -30.12 5.72 -14.94
C GLN A 385 -29.95 7.16 -15.42
N ALA A 386 -29.90 7.35 -16.75
CA ALA A 386 -29.83 8.68 -17.33
C ALA A 386 -31.05 9.52 -16.93
N SER A 387 -30.82 10.60 -16.18
CA SER A 387 -31.88 11.55 -15.82
C SER A 387 -32.06 12.59 -16.91
N ALA A 388 -33.32 12.86 -17.29
CA ALA A 388 -33.67 13.93 -18.23
C ALA A 388 -33.44 15.35 -17.67
N LYS A 389 -33.22 15.48 -16.35
CA LYS A 389 -32.98 16.77 -15.68
C LYS A 389 -31.53 16.87 -15.22
N ARG A 390 -30.82 17.93 -15.63
CA ARG A 390 -29.48 18.27 -15.10
C ARG A 390 -29.59 18.55 -13.60
N THR A 391 -29.17 17.60 -12.77
CA THR A 391 -28.96 17.81 -11.34
C THR A 391 -27.79 18.76 -11.11
N LYS A 392 -27.80 19.52 -10.01
CA LYS A 392 -26.63 20.30 -9.59
C LYS A 392 -25.43 19.36 -9.52
N PHE A 393 -24.35 19.74 -10.19
CA PHE A 393 -23.17 18.89 -10.37
C PHE A 393 -22.38 18.66 -9.08
N SER A 394 -22.53 19.58 -8.09
CA SER A 394 -21.82 19.52 -6.81
C SER A 394 -22.81 19.51 -5.63
N ALA A 395 -22.67 18.51 -4.75
CA ALA A 395 -23.40 18.35 -3.49
C ALA A 395 -22.41 18.11 -2.32
N THR A 396 -22.89 18.00 -1.09
CA THR A 396 -22.02 17.78 0.07
C THR A 396 -21.93 16.29 0.41
N ALA A 397 -20.72 15.76 0.54
CA ALA A 397 -20.48 14.44 1.12
C ALA A 397 -20.56 14.53 2.65
N LYS A 398 -21.50 13.80 3.25
CA LYS A 398 -21.78 13.89 4.70
C LYS A 398 -20.99 12.82 5.45
N LYS A 399 -20.14 13.22 6.39
CA LYS A 399 -19.50 12.27 7.32
C LYS A 399 -20.54 11.76 8.32
N THR A 400 -20.80 10.46 8.33
CA THR A 400 -21.82 9.81 9.17
C THR A 400 -21.23 8.98 10.31
N MET A 401 -19.97 8.60 10.21
CA MET A 401 -19.24 7.85 11.24
C MET A 401 -17.80 8.34 11.31
N ALA A 402 -17.24 8.38 12.53
CA ALA A 402 -15.83 8.54 12.78
C ALA A 402 -15.46 7.80 14.07
N ILE A 403 -14.65 6.74 13.94
CA ILE A 403 -14.15 5.95 15.07
C ILE A 403 -12.63 6.03 15.05
N SER A 404 -12.01 6.38 16.17
CA SER A 404 -10.54 6.36 16.26
C SER A 404 -10.07 4.91 16.21
N ALA A 405 -9.52 4.51 15.08
CA ALA A 405 -9.13 3.14 14.76
C ALA A 405 -7.72 3.12 14.16
N GLY A 406 -7.24 1.92 13.79
CA GLY A 406 -5.97 1.73 13.11
C GLY A 406 -6.03 2.00 11.60
N ASP A 407 -4.89 1.78 10.94
CA ASP A 407 -4.76 1.81 9.47
C ASP A 407 -4.53 0.39 8.91
N LEU A 408 -4.31 0.26 7.59
CA LEU A 408 -4.27 -1.02 6.87
C LEU A 408 -5.55 -1.84 7.13
N PRO A 409 -6.74 -1.26 6.84
CA PRO A 409 -8.01 -1.87 7.18
C PRO A 409 -8.27 -3.13 6.34
N GLN A 410 -8.73 -4.17 7.02
CA GLN A 410 -9.15 -5.44 6.43
C GLN A 410 -10.50 -5.82 7.02
N PHE A 411 -11.34 -6.51 6.26
CA PHE A 411 -12.67 -6.90 6.68
C PHE A 411 -13.06 -8.21 5.98
N ASN A 412 -14.21 -8.78 6.35
CA ASN A 412 -14.70 -9.96 5.68
C ASN A 412 -15.16 -9.64 4.25
N HIS A 413 -14.43 -10.13 3.26
CA HIS A 413 -14.70 -9.87 1.85
C HIS A 413 -16.05 -10.43 1.34
N ASP A 414 -16.72 -11.31 2.08
CA ASP A 414 -18.11 -11.74 1.79
C ASP A 414 -19.12 -10.56 1.85
N PHE A 415 -18.69 -9.45 2.49
CA PHE A 415 -19.42 -8.20 2.65
C PHE A 415 -18.95 -7.08 1.71
N VAL A 416 -18.11 -7.37 0.72
CA VAL A 416 -17.83 -6.40 -0.36
C VAL A 416 -19.16 -5.94 -0.96
N PHE A 417 -19.30 -4.63 -1.15
CA PHE A 417 -20.53 -3.97 -1.62
C PHE A 417 -21.75 -4.06 -0.70
N LYS A 418 -21.56 -4.50 0.55
CA LYS A 418 -22.62 -4.61 1.55
C LYS A 418 -22.23 -3.85 2.83
N PRO A 419 -23.22 -3.39 3.62
CA PRO A 419 -22.94 -2.93 4.97
C PRO A 419 -22.25 -4.03 5.79
N HIS A 420 -21.22 -3.67 6.53
CA HIS A 420 -20.45 -4.56 7.40
C HIS A 420 -20.21 -3.91 8.76
N ARG A 421 -19.93 -4.73 9.78
CA ARG A 421 -19.78 -4.32 11.17
C ARG A 421 -18.33 -4.30 11.64
N PHE A 422 -17.50 -5.26 11.26
CA PHE A 422 -16.17 -5.45 11.82
C PHE A 422 -15.06 -5.03 10.85
N VAL A 423 -14.06 -4.34 11.39
CA VAL A 423 -12.84 -3.94 10.67
C VAL A 423 -11.61 -4.29 11.49
N TYR A 424 -10.62 -4.88 10.86
CA TYR A 424 -9.34 -5.28 11.44
C TYR A 424 -8.24 -4.34 10.94
N SER A 425 -7.35 -3.90 11.82
CA SER A 425 -6.34 -2.88 11.47
C SER A 425 -5.08 -2.99 12.33
N VAL A 426 -3.99 -2.33 11.90
CA VAL A 426 -2.78 -2.13 12.71
C VAL A 426 -2.88 -0.84 13.53
N LEU A 427 -2.32 -0.84 14.73
CA LEU A 427 -2.30 0.32 15.62
C LEU A 427 -0.93 1.01 15.64
N ASP A 428 -0.93 2.33 15.51
CA ASP A 428 0.17 3.22 15.91
C ASP A 428 -0.36 4.15 17.03
N ARG A 429 -0.24 3.70 18.28
CA ARG A 429 -0.59 4.48 19.48
C ARG A 429 0.62 5.25 20.01
N GLY A 430 1.74 5.22 19.29
CA GLY A 430 3.02 5.79 19.68
C GLY A 430 3.71 5.04 20.82
N LYS A 431 3.41 3.75 21.04
CA LYS A 431 4.20 2.91 21.97
C LYS A 431 5.51 2.45 21.35
N SER A 432 5.55 2.30 20.03
CA SER A 432 6.75 2.02 19.22
C SER A 432 6.98 3.15 18.20
N SER A 433 8.00 3.00 17.36
CA SER A 433 8.27 3.88 16.21
C SER A 433 7.41 3.56 14.97
N PHE A 434 6.71 2.41 14.98
CA PHE A 434 5.91 1.91 13.86
C PHE A 434 4.57 1.36 14.41
N HIS A 435 4.25 0.08 14.21
CA HIS A 435 3.07 -0.52 14.79
C HIS A 435 3.33 -1.09 16.19
N ASP A 436 2.31 -1.05 17.04
CA ASP A 436 2.36 -1.51 18.42
C ASP A 436 1.20 -2.44 18.83
N GLY A 437 0.35 -2.82 17.88
CA GLY A 437 -0.75 -3.75 18.12
C GLY A 437 -1.64 -3.95 16.91
N LEU A 438 -2.60 -4.85 17.05
CA LEU A 438 -3.70 -5.05 16.12
C LEU A 438 -5.00 -4.63 16.80
N ALA A 439 -6.00 -4.24 16.00
CA ALA A 439 -7.32 -3.91 16.47
C ALA A 439 -8.40 -4.63 15.67
N LYS A 440 -9.46 -5.04 16.37
CA LYS A 440 -10.78 -5.32 15.80
C LYS A 440 -11.73 -4.22 16.25
N THR A 441 -12.28 -3.48 15.31
CA THR A 441 -13.23 -2.40 15.55
C THR A 441 -14.64 -2.86 15.20
N ASP A 442 -15.56 -2.73 16.15
CA ASP A 442 -17.00 -2.87 15.93
C ASP A 442 -17.59 -1.51 15.55
N THR A 443 -17.97 -1.35 14.28
CA THR A 443 -18.48 -0.08 13.75
C THR A 443 -19.90 0.26 14.22
N ALA A 444 -20.63 -0.71 14.79
CA ALA A 444 -21.97 -0.47 15.32
C ALA A 444 -21.92 0.08 16.75
N THR A 445 -20.98 -0.39 17.58
CA THR A 445 -20.86 0.01 18.99
C THR A 445 -19.73 1.02 19.24
N GLY A 446 -18.74 1.07 18.34
CA GLY A 446 -17.49 1.82 18.54
C GLY A 446 -16.48 1.09 19.43
N GLU A 447 -16.76 -0.15 19.86
CA GLU A 447 -15.86 -0.95 20.70
C GLU A 447 -14.65 -1.43 19.90
N ILE A 448 -13.48 -1.48 20.56
CA ILE A 448 -12.24 -1.94 19.95
C ILE A 448 -11.60 -3.00 20.84
N LEU A 449 -11.45 -4.20 20.30
CA LEU A 449 -10.60 -5.24 20.90
C LEU A 449 -9.18 -5.06 20.38
N VAL A 450 -8.20 -5.18 21.28
CA VAL A 450 -6.79 -4.95 20.94
C VAL A 450 -6.00 -6.21 21.27
N TRP A 451 -5.20 -6.64 20.30
CA TRP A 451 -4.13 -7.61 20.52
C TRP A 451 -2.82 -6.83 20.57
N GLU A 452 -2.05 -7.01 21.64
CA GLU A 452 -0.72 -6.45 21.78
C GLU A 452 0.18 -7.36 22.61
N THR A 453 1.48 -7.27 22.37
CA THR A 453 2.51 -7.87 23.20
C THR A 453 3.67 -6.87 23.27
N LEU A 454 4.28 -6.72 24.44
CA LEU A 454 5.38 -5.77 24.63
C LEU A 454 6.51 -6.08 23.65
N HIS A 455 7.05 -5.04 22.98
CA HIS A 455 8.13 -5.13 21.99
C HIS A 455 7.80 -5.93 20.71
N HIS A 456 6.54 -6.32 20.51
CA HIS A 456 6.15 -7.09 19.32
C HIS A 456 5.44 -6.20 18.29
N THR A 457 6.03 -6.06 17.10
CA THR A 457 5.48 -5.21 16.04
C THR A 457 4.76 -6.04 14.97
N PRO A 458 3.43 -5.93 14.84
CA PRO A 458 2.66 -6.67 13.84
C PRO A 458 2.59 -5.97 12.48
N GLY A 459 2.44 -6.75 11.41
CA GLY A 459 2.05 -6.30 10.07
C GLY A 459 0.53 -6.30 9.87
N GLU A 460 0.08 -5.92 8.67
CA GLU A 460 -1.35 -5.90 8.31
C GLU A 460 -2.06 -7.23 8.64
N PRO A 461 -3.23 -7.17 9.32
CA PRO A 461 -4.02 -8.35 9.66
C PRO A 461 -4.86 -8.83 8.47
N VAL A 462 -4.62 -10.03 7.95
CA VAL A 462 -5.43 -10.62 6.87
C VAL A 462 -6.56 -11.46 7.46
N PHE A 463 -7.82 -11.14 7.13
CA PHE A 463 -8.98 -11.94 7.51
C PHE A 463 -9.16 -13.14 6.58
N ILE A 464 -9.39 -14.31 7.16
CA ILE A 464 -9.74 -15.54 6.44
C ILE A 464 -11.06 -16.06 6.99
N SER A 465 -12.10 -16.02 6.14
CA SER A 465 -13.45 -16.49 6.46
C SER A 465 -13.44 -18.00 6.73
N LYS A 466 -14.16 -18.42 7.77
CA LYS A 466 -14.44 -19.84 7.98
C LYS A 466 -15.43 -20.30 6.89
N PRO A 467 -15.16 -21.41 6.16
CA PRO A 467 -16.08 -21.91 5.16
C PRO A 467 -17.49 -22.11 5.70
N GLU A 468 -18.50 -21.75 4.91
CA GLU A 468 -19.94 -21.87 5.24
C GLU A 468 -20.38 -21.08 6.48
N SER A 469 -19.53 -20.18 6.98
CA SER A 469 -19.88 -19.28 8.07
C SER A 469 -21.13 -18.44 7.75
N GLN A 470 -21.93 -18.21 8.80
CA GLN A 470 -23.02 -17.24 8.77
C GLN A 470 -22.67 -15.95 9.55
N GLY A 471 -21.57 -15.94 10.29
CA GLY A 471 -21.11 -14.81 11.09
C GLY A 471 -20.05 -13.99 10.36
N GLU A 472 -20.19 -12.66 10.40
CA GLU A 472 -19.24 -11.74 9.74
C GLU A 472 -17.81 -11.89 10.29
N ASP A 473 -17.65 -12.14 11.59
CA ASP A 473 -16.37 -12.28 12.29
C ASP A 473 -15.99 -13.74 12.60
N GLU A 474 -16.62 -14.71 11.94
CA GLU A 474 -16.27 -16.13 12.09
C GLU A 474 -15.17 -16.51 11.10
N GLY A 475 -13.96 -16.59 11.62
CA GLY A 475 -12.76 -16.86 10.84
C GLY A 475 -11.53 -16.66 11.68
N VAL A 476 -10.40 -16.45 11.02
CA VAL A 476 -9.13 -16.12 11.68
C VAL A 476 -8.52 -14.87 11.11
N ILE A 477 -7.71 -14.21 11.92
CA ILE A 477 -6.79 -13.16 11.49
C ILE A 477 -5.38 -13.72 11.47
N ILE A 478 -4.69 -13.52 10.35
CA ILE A 478 -3.28 -13.86 10.18
C ILE A 478 -2.45 -12.58 10.05
N SER A 479 -1.37 -12.48 10.82
CA SER A 479 -0.42 -11.35 10.73
C SER A 479 1.00 -11.82 10.96
N VAL A 480 1.97 -11.25 10.25
CA VAL A 480 3.39 -11.48 10.52
C VAL A 480 3.84 -10.51 11.60
N VAL A 481 4.43 -11.02 12.67
CA VAL A 481 4.86 -10.22 13.82
C VAL A 481 6.36 -10.38 14.00
N LEU A 482 7.06 -9.27 14.22
CA LEU A 482 8.43 -9.27 14.72
C LEU A 482 8.41 -9.20 16.24
N ASP A 483 9.00 -10.20 16.90
CA ASP A 483 9.40 -10.12 18.29
C ASP A 483 10.72 -9.34 18.34
N GLY A 484 10.65 -8.13 18.90
CA GLY A 484 11.80 -7.25 18.99
C GLY A 484 12.88 -7.73 19.95
N ASP A 485 12.53 -8.46 21.00
CA ASP A 485 13.47 -8.92 22.03
C ASP A 485 14.34 -10.07 21.49
N SER A 486 13.74 -10.98 20.73
CA SER A 486 14.47 -12.08 20.08
C SER A 486 15.03 -11.72 18.70
N GLY A 487 14.49 -10.67 18.06
CA GLY A 487 14.80 -10.29 16.68
C GLY A 487 14.23 -11.26 15.64
N GLN A 488 13.31 -12.16 16.02
CA GLN A 488 12.74 -13.18 15.15
C GLN A 488 11.28 -12.87 14.83
N SER A 489 10.81 -13.35 13.68
CA SER A 489 9.40 -13.21 13.31
C SER A 489 8.62 -14.50 13.45
N TYR A 490 7.30 -14.36 13.61
CA TYR A 490 6.34 -15.45 13.60
C TYR A 490 5.06 -15.05 12.86
N LEU A 491 4.38 -16.04 12.30
CA LEU A 491 3.04 -15.88 11.74
C LEU A 491 2.01 -16.09 12.85
N LEU A 492 1.39 -15.02 13.32
CA LEU A 492 0.34 -15.02 14.32
C LEU A 492 -1.00 -15.46 13.72
N CYS A 493 -1.77 -16.25 14.48
CA CYS A 493 -3.16 -16.58 14.19
C CYS A 493 -4.06 -16.24 15.38
N LEU A 494 -5.01 -15.33 15.15
CA LEU A 494 -6.04 -14.95 16.12
C LEU A 494 -7.40 -15.51 15.70
N ASP A 495 -8.23 -15.90 16.67
CA ASP A 495 -9.66 -16.05 16.45
C ASP A 495 -10.27 -14.67 16.14
N ALA A 496 -10.96 -14.54 15.01
CA ALA A 496 -11.44 -13.24 14.54
C ALA A 496 -12.61 -12.69 15.37
N ARG A 497 -13.27 -13.53 16.18
CA ARG A 497 -14.38 -13.14 17.06
C ARG A 497 -13.87 -12.61 18.39
N SER A 498 -13.14 -13.42 19.15
CA SER A 498 -12.59 -13.07 20.46
C SER A 498 -11.35 -12.18 20.38
N PHE A 499 -10.69 -12.16 19.21
CA PHE A 499 -9.42 -11.48 18.98
C PHE A 499 -8.27 -11.97 19.86
N THR A 500 -8.36 -13.22 20.32
CA THR A 500 -7.33 -13.90 21.11
C THR A 500 -6.50 -14.83 20.25
N GLU A 501 -5.23 -15.00 20.60
CA GLU A 501 -4.35 -15.92 19.90
C GLU A 501 -4.77 -17.37 20.08
N ILE A 502 -4.81 -18.11 18.97
CA ILE A 502 -5.09 -19.54 18.94
C ILE A 502 -3.88 -20.36 18.49
N GLY A 503 -2.94 -19.75 17.77
CA GLY A 503 -1.69 -20.38 17.38
C GLY A 503 -0.74 -19.44 16.65
N ARG A 504 0.49 -19.91 16.42
CA ARG A 504 1.49 -19.23 15.62
C ARG A 504 2.47 -20.19 14.96
N ALA A 505 3.07 -19.77 13.86
CA ALA A 505 4.17 -20.48 13.21
C ALA A 505 5.48 -19.66 13.33
N GLU A 506 6.47 -20.22 14.01
CA GLU A 506 7.77 -19.57 14.28
C GLU A 506 8.65 -19.63 13.02
N VAL A 507 9.15 -18.47 12.56
CA VAL A 507 10.04 -18.39 11.38
C VAL A 507 11.50 -18.61 11.75
N GLY A 508 11.91 -18.17 12.95
CA GLY A 508 13.29 -18.31 13.44
C GLY A 508 14.28 -17.26 12.91
N THR A 509 13.80 -16.29 12.13
CA THR A 509 14.56 -15.19 11.54
C THR A 509 13.65 -13.97 11.35
N PRO A 510 14.14 -12.72 11.29
CA PRO A 510 13.27 -11.59 11.02
C PRO A 510 12.68 -11.66 9.61
N VAL A 511 11.40 -11.30 9.49
CA VAL A 511 10.71 -11.09 8.23
C VAL A 511 10.47 -9.59 8.06
N GLY A 512 10.72 -9.08 6.86
CA GLY A 512 10.57 -7.66 6.55
C GLY A 512 9.15 -7.16 6.82
N PHE A 513 9.01 -5.97 7.39
CA PHE A 513 7.69 -5.37 7.61
C PHE A 513 6.98 -5.13 6.29
N GLY A 514 5.96 -5.93 6.00
CA GLY A 514 5.17 -5.77 4.79
C GLY A 514 4.07 -4.72 4.95
N PHE A 515 3.83 -3.91 3.91
CA PHE A 515 2.70 -2.98 3.84
C PHE A 515 1.40 -3.73 3.60
N HIS A 516 1.30 -4.48 2.49
CA HIS A 516 0.11 -5.24 2.15
C HIS A 516 0.38 -6.71 1.84
N GLY A 517 -0.67 -7.51 1.91
CA GLY A 517 -0.65 -8.91 1.54
C GLY A 517 -1.96 -9.42 0.99
N THR A 518 -1.91 -10.59 0.38
CA THR A 518 -3.09 -11.28 -0.15
C THR A 518 -2.99 -12.77 0.14
N HIS A 519 -4.05 -13.32 0.72
CA HIS A 519 -4.20 -14.75 0.93
C HIS A 519 -4.91 -15.38 -0.27
N PHE A 520 -4.32 -16.44 -0.80
CA PHE A 520 -4.90 -17.28 -1.81
C PHE A 520 -5.28 -18.61 -1.17
N PRO A 521 -6.58 -18.93 -1.02
CA PRO A 521 -7.00 -20.19 -0.42
C PRO A 521 -6.55 -21.37 -1.28
N THR A 522 -6.23 -22.48 -0.62
CA THR A 522 -5.94 -23.73 -1.33
C THR A 522 -7.20 -24.19 -2.06
N LYS A 523 -7.11 -24.52 -3.36
CA LYS A 523 -8.24 -25.12 -4.06
C LYS A 523 -8.59 -26.44 -3.38
N VAL A 524 -9.89 -26.71 -3.22
CA VAL A 524 -10.39 -28.00 -2.72
C VAL A 524 -9.77 -29.12 -3.57
N GLY A 525 -8.86 -29.91 -2.98
CA GLY A 525 -8.11 -30.99 -3.65
C GLY A 525 -6.60 -30.79 -3.76
N GLU A 526 -6.05 -29.61 -3.46
CA GLU A 526 -4.60 -29.31 -3.56
C GLU A 526 -3.88 -29.19 -2.21
N ALA A 527 -4.58 -29.44 -1.09
CA ALA A 527 -3.96 -29.43 0.23
C ALA A 527 -2.89 -30.53 0.32
N ARG A 528 -1.62 -30.14 0.27
CA ARG A 528 -0.52 -31.04 0.62
C ARG A 528 -0.44 -31.14 2.15
N PRO A 529 -0.27 -32.36 2.69
CA PRO A 529 -0.33 -32.65 4.12
C PRO A 529 0.74 -31.94 4.96
#